data_AF-A0A8J2PFC0-F1
#
_entry.id   AF-A0A8J2PFC0-F1
#
_cell.length_a   1.000
_cell.length_b   1.000
_cell.length_c   1.000
_cell.angle_alpha   90.00
_cell.angle_beta   90.00
_cell.angle_gamma   90.00
#
_symmetry.space_group_name_H-M   'P 1'
#
loop_
_entity.id
_entity.type
_entity.pdbx_description
1 polymer ?
#
loop_
_entity_poly.entity_id
_entity_poly.type
_entity_poly.pdbx_seq_one_letter_code
_entity_poly.pdbx_strand_id
1 'polypeptide(L)'
;GSIFDQRPTVYEGSEQSLRSELNLFTLPPTDVSTKNSSEYVPSFPLTSVREGFAPLEFLLLAENSGYYDLSDSFLSLTCRIVKQNGEECGDTNIVAPSSNFFHAMFQNLEVYVNITLVSDSSNFYPSIAYIQRLLSANPIEKANALRDELWYPNDVPEKFTSADQGFKKRFELSQKSQQFTMLGKLCCNIFNQPRWFPSGTEIRIILKRSPPEFCLNSAVETLEPFSGCPYRVELNSAIFYSSRKTISQKILDMHRQKLASGDTCKYPMVDVDMRTFTVAKGLTSATNDGIVLGRIPKIIVIGVT
;
A
#
# COMPACT_ATOMS: atom_id res chain seq x y z
N GLY A 1 -1.34 42.61 -15.04
CA GLY A 1 -1.14 41.32 -15.74
C GLY A 1 -1.95 40.29 -15.00
N SER A 2 -2.88 39.61 -15.67
CA SER A 2 -3.81 38.69 -15.02
C SER A 2 -3.06 37.51 -14.42
N ILE A 3 -3.49 37.09 -13.23
CA ILE A 3 -2.98 35.95 -12.47
C ILE A 3 -3.26 34.59 -13.18
N PHE A 4 -3.87 34.63 -14.37
CA PHE A 4 -4.25 33.47 -15.17
C PHE A 4 -3.22 33.06 -16.24
N ASP A 5 -2.11 33.79 -16.40
CA ASP A 5 -1.07 33.44 -17.37
C ASP A 5 -0.04 32.43 -16.82
N GLN A 6 -0.51 31.46 -16.01
CA GLN A 6 0.29 30.28 -15.71
C GLN A 6 0.05 29.27 -16.84
N ARG A 7 0.96 29.25 -17.82
CA ARG A 7 1.00 28.16 -18.80
C ARG A 7 0.95 26.83 -18.05
N PRO A 8 0.01 25.93 -18.36
CA PRO A 8 -0.01 24.61 -17.73
C PRO A 8 1.33 23.93 -18.02
N THR A 9 1.87 23.22 -17.02
CA THR A 9 3.07 22.40 -17.20
C THR A 9 2.73 21.29 -18.20
N VAL A 10 3.04 21.50 -19.47
CA VAL A 10 2.87 20.51 -20.53
C VAL A 10 4.00 19.49 -20.38
N TYR A 11 3.66 18.21 -20.22
CA TYR A 11 4.67 17.15 -20.22
C TYR A 11 5.25 17.03 -21.62
N GLU A 12 6.58 16.91 -21.70
CA GLU A 12 7.27 16.77 -22.98
C GLU A 12 6.76 15.52 -23.73
N GLY A 13 6.25 15.72 -24.95
CA GLY A 13 5.62 14.66 -25.75
C GLY A 13 4.15 14.36 -25.46
N SER A 14 3.47 15.12 -24.58
CA SER A 14 2.01 14.99 -24.36
C SER A 14 1.20 15.88 -25.31
N GLU A 15 0.14 15.33 -25.90
CA GLU A 15 -0.83 16.11 -26.67
C GLU A 15 -1.76 16.91 -25.75
N GLN A 16 -2.23 18.07 -26.22
CA GLN A 16 -3.20 18.87 -25.48
C GLN A 16 -4.57 18.19 -25.54
N SER A 17 -5.21 18.00 -24.39
CA SER A 17 -6.56 17.46 -24.29
C SER A 17 -7.48 18.41 -23.54
N LEU A 18 -8.77 18.34 -23.85
CA LEU A 18 -9.83 19.03 -23.12
C LEU A 18 -10.36 18.10 -22.02
N ARG A 19 -10.79 18.69 -20.90
CA ARG A 19 -11.49 17.95 -19.85
C ARG A 19 -12.78 17.34 -20.39
N SER A 20 -12.99 16.05 -20.15
CA SER A 20 -14.19 15.34 -20.59
C SER A 20 -15.47 15.93 -20.00
N GLU A 21 -15.41 16.51 -18.80
CA GLU A 21 -16.53 17.18 -18.13
C GLU A 21 -17.03 18.42 -18.88
N LEU A 22 -16.21 19.01 -19.75
CA LEU A 22 -16.59 20.15 -20.57
C LEU A 22 -17.25 19.73 -21.90
N ASN A 23 -17.30 18.43 -22.19
CA ASN A 23 -17.91 17.91 -23.41
C ASN A 23 -19.43 17.75 -23.27
N LEU A 24 -20.11 18.87 -23.01
CA LEU A 24 -21.51 18.92 -22.57
C LEU A 24 -22.53 18.56 -23.66
N PHE A 25 -22.14 18.58 -24.93
CA PHE A 25 -23.07 18.45 -26.07
C PHE A 25 -22.94 17.13 -26.82
N THR A 26 -22.10 16.20 -26.36
CA THR A 26 -21.97 14.88 -26.96
C THR A 26 -22.44 13.80 -26.01
N LEU A 27 -23.07 12.76 -26.55
CA LEU A 27 -23.34 11.56 -25.78
C LEU A 27 -22.02 10.86 -25.40
N PRO A 28 -21.89 10.35 -24.17
CA PRO A 28 -20.72 9.60 -23.77
C PRO A 28 -20.60 8.31 -24.61
N PRO A 29 -19.39 7.95 -25.07
CA PRO A 29 -19.19 6.72 -25.84
C PRO A 29 -19.43 5.47 -24.97
N THR A 30 -19.95 4.41 -25.58
CA THR A 30 -20.12 3.10 -24.94
C THR A 30 -18.83 2.29 -25.01
N ASP A 31 -18.35 1.76 -23.88
CA ASP A 31 -17.22 0.84 -23.87
C ASP A 31 -17.62 -0.54 -24.43
N VAL A 32 -16.92 -0.97 -25.47
CA VAL A 32 -17.03 -2.30 -26.10
C VAL A 32 -15.69 -3.06 -26.06
N SER A 33 -14.70 -2.50 -25.36
CA SER A 33 -13.36 -3.06 -25.23
C SER A 33 -13.27 -4.15 -24.16
N THR A 34 -14.14 -4.11 -23.16
CA THR A 34 -14.21 -5.08 -22.08
C THR A 34 -15.43 -5.98 -22.20
N LYS A 35 -15.29 -7.23 -21.74
CA LYS A 35 -16.46 -8.07 -21.43
C LYS A 35 -16.86 -7.77 -19.98
N ASN A 36 -18.17 -7.74 -19.70
CA ASN A 36 -18.77 -7.32 -18.42
C ASN A 36 -18.34 -8.10 -17.16
N SER A 37 -17.41 -9.05 -17.25
CA SER A 37 -16.92 -9.85 -16.14
C SER A 37 -15.49 -9.45 -15.76
N SER A 38 -15.34 -8.88 -14.56
CA SER A 38 -14.06 -8.86 -13.85
C SER A 38 -13.99 -10.09 -12.96
N GLU A 39 -12.84 -10.77 -12.95
CA GLU A 39 -12.60 -11.93 -12.09
C GLU A 39 -11.50 -11.59 -11.08
N TYR A 40 -11.67 -12.03 -9.82
CA TYR A 40 -10.62 -11.94 -8.81
C TYR A 40 -9.91 -13.28 -8.70
N VAL A 41 -8.67 -13.32 -9.15
CA VAL A 41 -7.86 -14.54 -9.14
C VAL A 41 -7.00 -14.57 -7.87
N PRO A 42 -7.13 -15.58 -7.00
CA PRO A 42 -6.31 -15.70 -5.80
C PRO A 42 -4.90 -16.20 -6.16
N SER A 43 -3.91 -15.52 -5.62
CA SER A 43 -2.50 -15.90 -5.67
C SER A 43 -1.97 -16.16 -4.28
N PHE A 44 -1.32 -17.29 -4.10
CA PHE A 44 -0.76 -17.73 -2.82
C PHE A 44 0.73 -17.41 -2.76
N PRO A 45 1.30 -17.24 -1.56
CA PRO A 45 2.72 -16.96 -1.42
C PRO A 45 3.56 -18.17 -1.84
N LEU A 46 4.73 -17.91 -2.45
CA LEU A 46 5.65 -18.95 -2.89
C LEU A 46 6.32 -19.70 -1.74
N THR A 47 6.45 -19.03 -0.59
CA THR A 47 7.03 -19.56 0.65
C THR A 47 5.96 -19.69 1.74
N SER A 48 6.23 -20.54 2.72
CA SER A 48 5.31 -20.74 3.83
C SER A 48 5.14 -19.46 4.65
N VAL A 49 3.89 -19.05 4.87
CA VAL A 49 3.55 -17.87 5.68
C VAL A 49 3.97 -17.99 7.15
N ARG A 50 4.14 -19.23 7.65
CA ARG A 50 4.44 -19.50 9.07
C ARG A 50 5.94 -19.46 9.37
N GLU A 51 6.79 -19.42 8.35
CA GLU A 51 8.24 -19.38 8.50
C GLU A 51 8.72 -17.98 8.93
N GLY A 52 8.79 -17.76 10.24
CA GLY A 52 9.50 -16.63 10.86
C GLY A 52 9.24 -15.25 10.22
N PHE A 53 10.31 -14.50 10.00
CA PHE A 53 10.32 -13.18 9.36
C PHE A 53 10.52 -13.24 7.84
N ALA A 54 10.30 -14.40 7.21
CA ALA A 54 10.49 -14.53 5.77
C ALA A 54 9.56 -13.56 5.00
N PRO A 55 10.04 -12.96 3.89
CA PRO A 55 9.21 -12.10 3.07
C PRO A 55 8.07 -12.91 2.45
N LEU A 56 6.92 -12.25 2.27
CA LEU A 56 5.82 -12.82 1.49
C LEU A 56 6.05 -12.50 0.03
N GLU A 57 6.13 -13.53 -0.79
CA GLU A 57 6.36 -13.38 -2.22
C GLU A 57 5.19 -13.95 -3.00
N PHE A 58 4.58 -13.13 -3.86
CA PHE A 58 3.50 -13.53 -4.76
C PHE A 58 3.96 -13.39 -6.20
N LEU A 59 3.57 -14.35 -7.04
CA LEU A 59 3.85 -14.34 -8.47
C LEU A 59 2.55 -14.41 -9.26
N LEU A 60 2.24 -13.33 -9.98
CA LEU A 60 1.16 -13.30 -10.97
C LEU A 60 1.75 -13.72 -12.30
N LEU A 61 1.38 -14.92 -12.75
CA LEU A 61 1.95 -15.53 -13.95
C LEU A 61 1.47 -14.81 -15.21
N ALA A 62 2.36 -14.78 -16.21
CA ALA A 62 2.01 -14.30 -17.54
C ALA A 62 1.00 -15.25 -18.21
N GLU A 63 -0.27 -14.85 -18.24
CA GLU A 63 -1.32 -15.60 -18.95
C GLU A 63 -1.66 -15.02 -20.32
N ASN A 64 -2.20 -15.87 -21.20
CA ASN A 64 -2.50 -15.54 -22.60
C ASN A 64 -3.80 -14.74 -22.81
N SER A 65 -4.66 -14.66 -21.79
CA SER A 65 -5.98 -14.03 -21.89
C SER A 65 -6.27 -13.09 -20.72
N GLY A 66 -6.77 -11.89 -21.01
CA GLY A 66 -7.13 -10.92 -19.98
C GLY A 66 -5.96 -10.11 -19.43
N TYR A 67 -6.31 -8.94 -18.90
CA TYR A 67 -5.36 -7.93 -18.43
C TYR A 67 -5.44 -7.82 -16.91
N TYR A 68 -4.31 -7.51 -16.26
CA TYR A 68 -4.28 -7.28 -14.81
C TYR A 68 -4.60 -5.82 -14.50
N ASP A 69 -5.58 -5.63 -13.63
CA ASP A 69 -5.89 -4.34 -13.02
C ASP A 69 -5.36 -4.34 -11.57
N LEU A 70 -4.12 -3.89 -11.39
CA LEU A 70 -3.54 -3.75 -10.05
C LEU A 70 -4.27 -2.70 -9.21
N SER A 71 -4.95 -1.73 -9.84
CA SER A 71 -5.64 -0.67 -9.09
C SER A 71 -6.85 -1.14 -8.32
N ASP A 72 -7.44 -2.24 -8.78
CA ASP A 72 -8.58 -2.94 -8.20
C ASP A 72 -8.14 -4.24 -7.50
N SER A 73 -6.84 -4.49 -7.35
CA SER A 73 -6.31 -5.67 -6.68
C SER A 73 -6.05 -5.42 -5.18
N PHE A 74 -6.20 -6.44 -4.35
CA PHE A 74 -6.09 -6.32 -2.89
C PHE A 74 -5.46 -7.56 -2.25
N LEU A 75 -4.92 -7.39 -1.05
CA LEU A 75 -4.30 -8.46 -0.26
C LEU A 75 -5.18 -8.78 0.95
N SER A 76 -5.39 -10.07 1.17
CA SER A 76 -6.07 -10.63 2.34
C SER A 76 -5.03 -11.27 3.27
N LEU A 77 -5.06 -10.91 4.54
CA LEU A 77 -4.16 -11.42 5.57
C LEU A 77 -4.97 -11.90 6.75
N THR A 78 -4.71 -13.13 7.20
CA THR A 78 -5.22 -13.64 8.48
C THR A 78 -4.06 -13.90 9.40
N CYS A 79 -4.10 -13.33 10.60
CA CYS A 79 -3.01 -13.43 11.56
C CYS A 79 -3.52 -13.46 13.00
N ARG A 80 -2.62 -13.78 13.92
CA ARG A 80 -2.83 -13.69 15.37
C ARG A 80 -1.56 -13.19 16.06
N ILE A 81 -1.71 -12.68 17.28
CA ILE A 81 -0.59 -12.28 18.14
C ILE A 81 -0.35 -13.38 19.17
N VAL A 82 0.89 -13.83 19.31
CA VAL A 82 1.31 -14.83 20.31
C VAL A 82 2.52 -14.31 21.08
N LYS A 83 2.85 -14.93 22.21
CA LYS A 83 4.10 -14.69 22.92
C LYS A 83 5.29 -15.14 22.07
N GLN A 84 6.49 -14.66 22.39
CA GLN A 84 7.70 -15.01 21.65
C GLN A 84 7.98 -16.53 21.64
N ASN A 85 7.63 -17.24 22.71
CA ASN A 85 7.72 -18.71 22.82
C ASN A 85 6.64 -19.47 22.01
N GLY A 86 5.68 -18.76 21.38
CA GLY A 86 4.58 -19.33 20.62
C GLY A 86 3.34 -19.68 21.43
N GLU A 87 3.36 -19.47 22.75
CA GLU A 87 2.18 -19.65 23.59
C GLU A 87 1.15 -18.54 23.37
N GLU A 88 -0.10 -18.86 23.66
CA GLU A 88 -1.21 -17.92 23.57
C GLU A 88 -1.07 -16.81 24.63
N CYS A 89 -1.53 -15.61 24.25
CA CYS A 89 -1.64 -14.46 25.15
C CYS A 89 -2.76 -14.71 26.16
N GLY A 90 -2.51 -14.45 27.44
CA GLY A 90 -3.54 -14.48 28.49
C GLY A 90 -4.18 -13.11 28.74
N ASP A 91 -5.06 -13.03 29.74
CA ASP A 91 -5.74 -11.78 30.13
C ASP A 91 -4.78 -10.68 30.64
N THR A 92 -3.58 -11.07 31.11
CA THR A 92 -2.54 -10.14 31.58
C THR A 92 -1.67 -9.59 30.45
N ASN A 93 -1.74 -10.17 29.25
CA ASN A 93 -0.96 -9.76 28.09
C ASN A 93 -1.67 -8.65 27.33
N ILE A 94 -1.48 -7.40 27.76
CA ILE A 94 -2.08 -6.22 27.13
C ILE A 94 -1.23 -5.80 25.92
N VAL A 95 -1.48 -6.45 24.78
CA VAL A 95 -0.85 -6.17 23.49
C VAL A 95 -1.91 -6.07 22.41
N ALA A 96 -1.77 -5.08 21.54
CA ALA A 96 -2.67 -4.86 20.41
C ALA A 96 -1.87 -4.52 19.14
N PRO A 97 -2.43 -4.78 17.95
CA PRO A 97 -1.91 -4.24 16.71
C PRO A 97 -1.75 -2.72 16.76
N SER A 98 -0.77 -2.19 16.03
CA SER A 98 -0.65 -0.75 15.81
C SER A 98 -1.85 -0.19 15.05
N SER A 99 -2.03 1.13 15.07
CA SER A 99 -2.94 1.75 14.11
C SER A 99 -2.43 1.48 12.69
N ASN A 100 -3.31 1.22 11.73
CA ASN A 100 -2.94 0.89 10.35
C ASN A 100 -2.07 -0.38 10.22
N PHE A 101 -2.37 -1.38 11.07
CA PHE A 101 -1.55 -2.58 11.21
C PHE A 101 -1.31 -3.32 9.88
N PHE A 102 -2.30 -3.36 8.99
CA PHE A 102 -2.19 -4.00 7.68
C PHE A 102 -0.95 -3.53 6.89
N HIS A 103 -0.67 -2.23 6.93
CA HIS A 103 0.53 -1.66 6.32
C HIS A 103 1.75 -1.74 7.25
N ALA A 104 1.56 -1.53 8.56
CA ALA A 104 2.64 -1.55 9.54
C ALA A 104 3.36 -2.90 9.63
N MET A 105 2.70 -4.00 9.26
CA MET A 105 3.28 -5.35 9.18
C MET A 105 4.42 -5.49 8.17
N PHE A 106 4.56 -4.57 7.23
CA PHE A 106 5.58 -4.64 6.19
C PHE A 106 6.47 -3.40 6.22
N GLN A 107 7.78 -3.60 6.23
CA GLN A 107 8.74 -2.49 6.21
C GLN A 107 9.01 -2.02 4.78
N ASN A 108 8.84 -2.91 3.80
CA ASN A 108 9.21 -2.69 2.42
C ASN A 108 8.27 -3.49 1.49
N LEU A 109 7.97 -2.90 0.33
CA LEU A 109 7.18 -3.49 -0.74
C LEU A 109 7.95 -3.34 -2.06
N GLU A 110 8.39 -4.45 -2.62
CA GLU A 110 9.00 -4.50 -3.94
C GLU A 110 8.01 -5.08 -4.95
N VAL A 111 7.84 -4.39 -6.07
CA VAL A 111 7.03 -4.86 -7.19
C VAL A 111 7.90 -4.91 -8.43
N TYR A 112 8.03 -6.11 -8.99
CA TYR A 112 8.70 -6.32 -10.25
C TYR A 112 7.65 -6.55 -11.33
N VAL A 113 7.81 -5.85 -12.45
CA VAL A 113 7.07 -6.12 -13.68
C VAL A 113 8.06 -6.79 -14.63
N ASN A 114 7.83 -8.06 -14.91
CA ASN A 114 8.81 -8.99 -15.45
C ASN A 114 10.07 -9.00 -14.56
N ILE A 115 11.23 -8.65 -15.12
CA ILE A 115 12.51 -8.60 -14.39
C ILE A 115 12.84 -7.22 -13.81
N THR A 116 12.01 -6.20 -14.06
CA THR A 116 12.32 -4.81 -13.71
C THR A 116 11.59 -4.40 -12.44
N LEU A 117 12.33 -3.94 -11.43
CA LEU A 117 11.77 -3.31 -10.25
C LEU A 117 11.12 -1.97 -10.65
N VAL A 118 9.82 -1.82 -10.36
CA VAL A 118 9.05 -0.60 -10.67
C VAL A 118 8.65 0.19 -9.42
N SER A 119 8.66 -0.43 -8.25
CA SER A 119 8.40 0.25 -6.98
C SER A 119 9.68 0.88 -6.42
N ASP A 120 9.51 1.82 -5.49
CA ASP A 120 10.61 2.21 -4.62
C ASP A 120 10.87 1.10 -3.59
N SER A 121 12.15 0.80 -3.32
CA SER A 121 12.57 -0.27 -2.40
C SER A 121 13.04 0.29 -1.05
N SER A 122 12.44 1.39 -0.60
CA SER A 122 12.74 2.00 0.70
C SER A 122 12.06 1.27 1.86
N ASN A 123 12.70 1.29 3.03
CA ASN A 123 12.15 0.71 4.27
C ASN A 123 11.12 1.64 4.97
N PHE A 124 10.59 2.61 4.23
CA PHE A 124 9.62 3.61 4.72
C PHE A 124 8.18 3.29 4.31
N TYR A 125 7.92 2.12 3.70
CA TYR A 125 6.57 1.71 3.30
C TYR A 125 5.49 1.95 4.37
N PRO A 126 5.66 1.53 5.64
CA PRO A 126 4.58 1.66 6.61
C PRO A 126 4.32 3.12 6.99
N SER A 127 5.37 3.96 7.05
CA SER A 127 5.26 5.39 7.31
C SER A 127 4.61 6.13 6.14
N ILE A 128 5.01 5.81 4.90
CA ILE A 128 4.40 6.35 3.68
C ILE A 128 2.90 6.01 3.65
N ALA A 129 2.55 4.74 3.88
CA ALA A 129 1.17 4.29 3.89
C ALA A 129 0.35 4.99 4.97
N TYR A 130 0.89 5.11 6.19
CA TYR A 130 0.23 5.81 7.28
C TYR A 130 -0.05 7.28 6.95
N ILE A 131 0.96 8.02 6.48
CA ILE A 131 0.82 9.44 6.11
C ILE A 131 -0.17 9.61 4.95
N GLN A 132 -0.10 8.75 3.93
CA GLN A 132 -1.05 8.80 2.82
C GLN A 132 -2.48 8.63 3.31
N ARG A 133 -2.79 7.60 4.11
CA ARG A 133 -4.14 7.40 4.65
C ARG A 133 -4.58 8.52 5.59
N LEU A 134 -3.66 9.05 6.38
CA LEU A 134 -3.94 10.16 7.28
C LEU A 134 -4.41 11.41 6.50
N LEU A 135 -3.76 11.71 5.38
CA LEU A 135 -3.99 12.93 4.60
C LEU A 135 -5.04 12.78 3.50
N SER A 136 -5.13 11.61 2.86
CA SER A 136 -6.02 11.40 1.70
C SER A 136 -7.43 10.97 2.09
N ALA A 137 -7.58 10.21 3.18
CA ALA A 137 -8.87 9.62 3.50
C ALA A 137 -9.77 10.58 4.27
N ASN A 138 -11.03 10.64 3.84
CA ASN A 138 -12.04 11.44 4.51
C ASN A 138 -12.51 10.76 5.82
N PRO A 139 -13.21 11.47 6.73
CA PRO A 139 -13.65 10.89 8.01
C PRO A 139 -14.55 9.66 7.86
N ILE A 140 -15.33 9.57 6.79
CA ILE A 140 -16.26 8.45 6.53
C ILE A 140 -15.48 7.21 6.11
N GLU A 141 -14.47 7.36 5.24
CA GLU A 141 -13.56 6.29 4.83
C GLU A 141 -12.77 5.77 6.01
N LYS A 142 -12.22 6.67 6.84
CA LYS A 142 -11.51 6.33 8.08
C LYS A 142 -12.39 5.56 9.05
N ALA A 143 -13.68 5.91 9.11
CA ALA A 143 -14.64 5.25 9.98
C ALA A 143 -15.19 3.95 9.40
N ASN A 144 -15.01 3.64 8.11
CA ASN A 144 -15.59 2.46 7.46
C ASN A 144 -14.52 1.65 6.73
N ALA A 145 -14.19 2.00 5.48
CA ALA A 145 -13.31 1.22 4.61
C ALA A 145 -11.92 0.96 5.22
N LEU A 146 -11.34 1.92 5.92
CA LEU A 146 -10.02 1.73 6.53
C LEU A 146 -10.03 0.84 7.79
N ARG A 147 -11.21 0.44 8.30
CA ARG A 147 -11.29 -0.54 9.40
C ARG A 147 -10.74 -1.89 8.98
N ASP A 148 -10.88 -2.25 7.70
CA ASP A 148 -10.34 -3.50 7.15
C ASP A 148 -8.80 -3.53 7.16
N GLU A 149 -8.17 -2.34 7.19
CA GLU A 149 -6.73 -2.11 7.33
C GLU A 149 -6.30 -1.85 8.80
N LEU A 150 -7.22 -2.02 9.76
CA LEU A 150 -7.06 -1.73 11.20
C LEU A 150 -6.77 -0.25 11.52
N TRP A 151 -7.39 0.65 10.76
CA TRP A 151 -7.36 2.08 11.06
C TRP A 151 -8.29 2.43 12.23
N TYR A 152 -7.74 2.31 13.43
CA TYR A 152 -8.30 2.88 14.64
C TYR A 152 -7.28 3.87 15.18
N PRO A 153 -7.47 5.18 15.06
CA PRO A 153 -6.52 6.15 15.60
C PRO A 153 -6.58 6.15 17.13
N ASN A 154 -5.46 6.43 17.77
CA ASN A 154 -5.41 6.66 19.21
C ASN A 154 -5.99 8.05 19.54
N ASP A 155 -6.64 8.16 20.70
CA ASP A 155 -7.19 9.44 21.18
C ASP A 155 -6.06 10.39 21.59
N VAL A 156 -4.99 9.83 22.17
CA VAL A 156 -3.75 10.54 22.50
C VAL A 156 -2.57 9.74 21.91
N PRO A 157 -1.69 10.36 21.11
CA PRO A 157 -0.51 9.69 20.59
C PRO A 157 0.28 8.98 21.69
N GLU A 158 0.78 7.78 21.39
CA GLU A 158 1.68 6.98 22.26
C GLU A 158 1.12 6.60 23.64
N LYS A 159 -0.18 6.82 23.91
CA LYS A 159 -0.83 6.35 25.13
C LYS A 159 -1.65 5.09 24.87
N PHE A 160 -1.09 3.93 25.20
CA PHE A 160 -1.73 2.63 25.03
C PHE A 160 -2.47 2.21 26.30
N THR A 161 -3.47 2.99 26.71
CA THR A 161 -4.22 2.74 27.94
C THR A 161 -5.64 2.26 27.63
N SER A 162 -6.32 1.67 28.63
CA SER A 162 -7.73 1.25 28.50
C SER A 162 -8.71 2.41 28.25
N ALA A 163 -8.29 3.65 28.48
CA ALA A 163 -9.07 4.84 28.17
C ALA A 163 -9.07 5.18 26.66
N ASP A 164 -8.03 4.77 25.93
CA ASP A 164 -7.91 5.01 24.49
C ASP A 164 -8.85 4.08 23.72
N GLN A 165 -9.86 4.67 23.07
CA GLN A 165 -10.90 3.91 22.37
C GLN A 165 -10.35 3.17 21.15
N GLY A 166 -9.35 3.73 20.47
CA GLY A 166 -8.70 3.11 19.33
C GLY A 166 -7.89 1.88 19.73
N PHE A 167 -7.07 2.02 20.77
CA PHE A 167 -6.31 0.92 21.34
C PHE A 167 -7.22 -0.20 21.85
N LYS A 168 -8.28 0.16 22.58
CA LYS A 168 -9.26 -0.80 23.09
C LYS A 168 -9.89 -1.66 21.99
N LYS A 169 -10.33 -1.04 20.88
CA LYS A 169 -10.89 -1.78 19.74
C LYS A 169 -9.87 -2.74 19.11
N ARG A 170 -8.62 -2.31 18.93
CA ARG A 170 -7.56 -3.19 18.38
C ARG A 170 -7.20 -4.32 19.33
N PHE A 171 -7.20 -4.05 20.64
CA PHE A 171 -6.99 -5.06 21.66
C PHE A 171 -8.10 -6.11 21.65
N GLU A 172 -9.36 -5.70 21.61
CA GLU A 172 -10.53 -6.61 21.55
C GLU A 172 -10.49 -7.57 20.34
N LEU A 173 -9.93 -7.14 19.21
CA LEU A 173 -9.79 -7.96 18.00
C LEU A 173 -8.72 -9.06 18.12
N SER A 174 -7.73 -8.89 19.00
CA SER A 174 -6.52 -9.71 19.05
C SER A 174 -6.26 -10.37 20.40
N GLN A 175 -7.07 -10.05 21.41
CA GLN A 175 -7.00 -10.64 22.74
C GLN A 175 -7.01 -12.16 22.68
N LYS A 176 -6.33 -12.80 23.63
CA LYS A 176 -6.28 -14.27 23.73
C LYS A 176 -5.75 -14.98 22.48
N SER A 177 -4.89 -14.31 21.72
CA SER A 177 -4.35 -14.83 20.46
C SER A 177 -5.43 -15.20 19.43
N GLN A 178 -6.57 -14.51 19.48
CA GLN A 178 -7.63 -14.67 18.50
C GLN A 178 -7.13 -14.30 17.09
N GLN A 179 -7.53 -15.11 16.11
CA GLN A 179 -7.26 -14.82 14.71
C GLN A 179 -8.21 -13.75 14.20
N PHE A 180 -7.65 -12.80 13.46
CA PHE A 180 -8.41 -11.78 12.75
C PHE A 180 -7.92 -11.66 11.30
N THR A 181 -8.84 -11.26 10.42
CA THR A 181 -8.58 -11.11 8.98
C THR A 181 -8.64 -9.64 8.61
N MET A 182 -7.75 -9.24 7.70
CA MET A 182 -7.60 -7.90 7.19
C MET A 182 -7.62 -7.94 5.67
N LEU A 183 -8.17 -6.88 5.08
CA LEU A 183 -8.22 -6.68 3.64
C LEU A 183 -7.74 -5.27 3.35
N GLY A 184 -6.85 -5.14 2.39
CA GLY A 184 -6.33 -3.82 2.03
C GLY A 184 -5.65 -3.80 0.69
N LYS A 185 -5.59 -2.59 0.12
CA LYS A 185 -4.85 -2.33 -1.11
C LYS A 185 -3.41 -1.95 -0.77
N LEU A 186 -2.45 -2.52 -1.48
CA LEU A 186 -1.03 -2.21 -1.26
C LEU A 186 -0.71 -0.76 -1.61
N CYS A 187 0.09 -0.11 -0.77
CA CYS A 187 0.43 1.31 -0.90
C CYS A 187 1.68 1.50 -1.76
N CYS A 188 1.52 1.39 -3.08
CA CYS A 188 2.61 1.63 -4.03
C CYS A 188 2.06 2.33 -5.29
N ASN A 189 2.88 3.17 -5.92
CA ASN A 189 2.55 3.95 -7.12
C ASN A 189 1.91 3.10 -8.24
N ILE A 190 2.42 1.88 -8.46
CA ILE A 190 1.94 0.92 -9.46
C ILE A 190 0.53 0.38 -9.19
N PHE A 191 0.05 0.46 -7.95
CA PHE A 191 -1.34 0.14 -7.59
C PHE A 191 -2.25 1.34 -7.76
N ASN A 192 -1.73 2.55 -7.96
CA ASN A 192 -2.55 3.76 -8.15
C ASN A 192 -2.67 4.19 -9.61
N GLN A 193 -1.91 3.57 -10.50
CA GLN A 193 -1.99 3.83 -11.93
C GLN A 193 -3.22 3.07 -12.53
N PRO A 194 -4.05 3.72 -13.36
CA PRO A 194 -5.32 3.15 -13.84
C PRO A 194 -5.19 2.29 -15.12
N ARG A 195 -3.99 2.18 -15.72
CA ARG A 195 -3.79 1.42 -16.96
C ARG A 195 -3.52 -0.05 -16.64
N TRP A 196 -4.25 -0.93 -17.32
CA TRP A 196 -4.09 -2.36 -17.08
C TRP A 196 -2.81 -2.91 -17.72
N PHE A 197 -2.27 -3.97 -17.12
CA PHE A 197 -1.12 -4.68 -17.67
C PHE A 197 -1.60 -5.70 -18.70
N PRO A 198 -1.03 -5.71 -19.92
CA PRO A 198 -1.43 -6.63 -20.96
C PRO A 198 -1.07 -8.07 -20.59
N SER A 199 -1.76 -9.01 -21.23
CA SER A 199 -1.42 -10.44 -21.24
C SER A 199 0.06 -10.62 -21.59
N GLY A 200 0.73 -11.57 -20.94
CA GLY A 200 2.18 -11.79 -21.11
C GLY A 200 3.07 -11.00 -20.13
N THR A 201 2.47 -10.18 -19.26
CA THR A 201 3.19 -9.49 -18.18
C THR A 201 3.22 -10.36 -16.92
N GLU A 202 4.40 -10.67 -16.43
CA GLU A 202 4.58 -11.29 -15.11
C GLU A 202 4.71 -10.19 -14.06
N ILE A 203 4.05 -10.36 -12.91
CA ILE A 203 4.13 -9.38 -11.81
C ILE A 203 4.51 -10.12 -10.54
N ARG A 204 5.66 -9.76 -9.96
CA ARG A 204 6.16 -10.34 -8.72
C ARG A 204 6.07 -9.30 -7.61
N ILE A 205 5.41 -9.65 -6.51
CA ILE A 205 5.20 -8.77 -5.35
C ILE A 205 5.94 -9.38 -4.17
N ILE A 206 6.86 -8.62 -3.58
CA ILE A 206 7.65 -9.05 -2.42
C ILE A 206 7.39 -8.08 -1.27
N LEU A 207 6.87 -8.61 -0.17
CA LEU A 207 6.56 -7.87 1.05
C LEU A 207 7.51 -8.31 2.16
N LYS A 208 8.42 -7.42 2.56
CA LYS A 208 9.34 -7.69 3.68
C LYS A 208 8.66 -7.32 4.99
N ARG A 209 8.66 -8.23 5.96
CA ARG A 209 7.98 -8.03 7.25
C ARG A 209 8.69 -6.98 8.11
N SER A 210 7.91 -6.14 8.77
CA SER A 210 8.36 -5.26 9.85
C SER A 210 8.65 -6.06 11.11
N PRO A 211 9.55 -5.56 11.97
CA PRO A 211 9.76 -6.18 13.27
C PRO A 211 8.58 -5.91 14.22
N PRO A 212 8.30 -6.77 15.21
CA PRO A 212 7.11 -6.68 16.05
C PRO A 212 7.05 -5.42 16.90
N GLU A 213 8.19 -4.88 17.31
CA GLU A 213 8.28 -3.61 18.05
C GLU A 213 7.74 -2.41 17.26
N PHE A 214 7.70 -2.49 15.93
CA PHE A 214 7.15 -1.44 15.09
C PHE A 214 5.63 -1.58 14.90
N CYS A 215 5.14 -2.82 14.74
CA CYS A 215 3.75 -3.08 14.37
C CYS A 215 2.85 -3.46 15.56
N LEU A 216 3.37 -3.66 16.77
CA LEU A 216 2.61 -3.98 17.97
C LEU A 216 2.74 -2.87 19.02
N ASN A 217 1.63 -2.58 19.69
CA ASN A 217 1.54 -1.65 20.80
C ASN A 217 1.24 -2.42 22.09
N SER A 218 1.95 -2.12 23.18
CA SER A 218 1.67 -2.70 24.51
C SER A 218 1.44 -1.61 25.55
N ALA A 219 0.53 -1.88 26.48
CA ALA A 219 0.23 -0.98 27.61
C ALA A 219 1.24 -1.11 28.75
N VAL A 220 1.99 -2.21 28.78
CA VAL A 220 3.01 -2.46 29.80
C VAL A 220 4.32 -1.92 29.24
N GLU A 221 4.91 -0.90 29.88
CA GLU A 221 6.32 -0.59 29.70
C GLU A 221 7.07 -1.89 29.97
N THR A 222 7.61 -2.52 28.91
CA THR A 222 8.40 -3.74 29.06
C THR A 222 9.54 -3.40 30.01
N LEU A 223 9.46 -3.88 31.25
CA LEU A 223 10.29 -3.53 32.40
C LEU A 223 11.78 -3.96 32.27
N GLU A 224 12.23 -4.24 31.05
CA GLU A 224 13.59 -4.67 30.75
C GLU A 224 14.04 -3.92 29.49
N PRO A 225 14.90 -2.88 29.60
CA PRO A 225 15.33 -2.05 28.47
C PRO A 225 16.15 -2.80 27.39
N PHE A 226 16.34 -4.12 27.53
CA PHE A 226 17.16 -4.95 26.64
C PHE A 226 16.49 -6.27 26.19
N SER A 227 15.26 -6.54 26.61
CA SER A 227 14.49 -7.68 26.08
C SER A 227 13.59 -7.14 24.97
N GLY A 228 13.82 -7.55 23.72
CA GLY A 228 12.99 -7.16 22.58
C GLY A 228 11.49 -7.47 22.78
N CYS A 229 10.65 -7.15 21.79
CA CYS A 229 9.21 -7.33 21.91
C CYS A 229 8.87 -8.78 22.36
N PRO A 230 8.21 -8.98 23.52
CA PRO A 230 7.92 -10.32 24.05
C PRO A 230 6.80 -11.04 23.28
N TYR A 231 6.31 -10.43 22.21
CA TYR A 231 5.25 -10.90 21.35
C TYR A 231 5.73 -11.01 19.91
N ARG A 232 5.10 -11.88 19.14
CA ARG A 232 5.30 -12.00 17.70
C ARG A 232 3.97 -12.14 16.98
N VAL A 233 3.95 -11.70 15.73
CA VAL A 233 2.81 -11.87 14.83
C VAL A 233 2.96 -13.19 14.11
N GLU A 234 1.96 -14.07 14.22
CA GLU A 234 1.87 -15.28 13.42
C GLU A 234 0.90 -15.06 12.26
N LEU A 235 1.41 -15.22 11.03
CA LEU A 235 0.60 -15.18 9.82
C LEU A 235 0.01 -16.57 9.54
N ASN A 236 -1.30 -16.68 9.55
CA ASN A 236 -2.02 -17.92 9.28
C ASN A 236 -2.32 -18.11 7.79
N SER A 237 -2.68 -17.02 7.11
CA SER A 237 -3.01 -17.01 5.68
C SER A 237 -2.60 -15.66 5.05
N ALA A 238 -2.15 -15.73 3.81
CA ALA A 238 -1.94 -14.56 2.96
C ALA A 238 -2.38 -14.91 1.55
N ILE A 239 -3.29 -14.13 0.98
CA ILE A 239 -3.82 -14.36 -0.37
C ILE A 239 -3.90 -13.01 -1.08
N PHE A 240 -3.19 -12.87 -2.19
CA PHE A 240 -3.29 -11.70 -3.03
C PHE A 240 -4.33 -11.94 -4.12
N TYR A 241 -5.38 -11.11 -4.16
CA TYR A 241 -6.43 -11.17 -5.17
C TYR A 241 -6.14 -10.17 -6.28
N SER A 242 -5.77 -10.69 -7.46
CA SER A 242 -5.57 -9.86 -8.64
C SER A 242 -6.87 -9.70 -9.42
N SER A 243 -7.28 -8.45 -9.69
CA SER A 243 -8.43 -8.15 -10.56
C SER A 243 -8.03 -8.37 -12.02
N ARG A 244 -8.75 -9.27 -12.70
CA ARG A 244 -8.52 -9.66 -14.09
C ARG A 244 -9.66 -9.16 -14.96
N LYS A 245 -9.32 -8.40 -15.99
CA LYS A 245 -10.29 -7.85 -16.95
C LYS A 245 -10.25 -8.66 -18.23
N THR A 246 -11.42 -9.15 -18.66
CA THR A 246 -11.54 -9.85 -19.94
C THR A 246 -11.69 -8.84 -21.08
N ILE A 247 -10.72 -8.81 -21.98
CA ILE A 247 -10.67 -7.85 -23.09
C ILE A 247 -11.25 -8.47 -24.36
N SER A 248 -11.87 -7.65 -25.21
CA SER A 248 -12.37 -8.08 -26.51
C SER A 248 -11.22 -8.43 -27.46
N GLN A 249 -11.42 -9.44 -28.32
CA GLN A 249 -10.35 -9.95 -29.20
C GLN A 249 -9.79 -8.87 -30.13
N LYS A 250 -10.66 -7.98 -30.62
CA LYS A 250 -10.27 -6.86 -31.50
C LYS A 250 -9.21 -5.95 -30.85
N ILE A 251 -9.35 -5.67 -29.56
CA ILE A 251 -8.39 -4.82 -28.83
C ILE A 251 -7.10 -5.58 -28.56
N LEU A 252 -7.18 -6.87 -28.22
CA LEU A 252 -6.01 -7.72 -28.05
C LEU A 252 -5.16 -7.78 -29.33
N ASP A 253 -5.78 -7.98 -30.48
CA ASP A 253 -5.08 -8.04 -31.78
C ASP A 253 -4.46 -6.70 -32.14
N MET A 254 -5.17 -5.59 -31.88
CA MET A 254 -4.63 -4.23 -32.09
C MET A 254 -3.43 -3.93 -31.20
N HIS A 255 -3.48 -4.29 -29.91
CA HIS A 255 -2.34 -4.13 -29.00
C HIS A 255 -1.16 -5.02 -29.40
N ARG A 256 -1.40 -6.27 -29.81
CA ARG A 256 -0.35 -7.16 -30.33
C ARG A 256 0.34 -6.56 -31.56
N GLN A 257 -0.43 -6.00 -32.50
CA GLN A 257 0.14 -5.35 -33.68
C GLN A 257 0.99 -4.13 -33.32
N LYS A 258 0.52 -3.29 -32.38
CA LYS A 258 1.30 -2.14 -31.90
C LYS A 258 2.59 -2.56 -31.21
N LEU A 259 2.54 -3.54 -30.31
CA LEU A 259 3.73 -4.07 -29.66
C LEU A 259 4.70 -4.68 -30.67
N ALA A 260 4.20 -5.40 -31.69
CA ALA A 260 5.02 -5.96 -32.76
C ALA A 260 5.68 -4.89 -33.65
N SER A 261 5.06 -3.71 -33.80
CA SER A 261 5.66 -2.56 -34.50
C SER A 261 6.75 -1.83 -33.68
N GLY A 262 7.00 -2.26 -32.44
CA GLY A 262 7.98 -1.64 -31.54
C GLY A 262 7.44 -0.47 -30.72
N ASP A 263 6.12 -0.22 -30.73
CA ASP A 263 5.51 0.76 -29.84
C ASP A 263 5.51 0.24 -28.39
N THR A 264 5.53 1.17 -27.42
CA THR A 264 5.69 0.82 -26.00
C THR A 264 4.45 1.18 -25.18
N CYS A 265 4.09 0.31 -24.25
CA CYS A 265 3.07 0.62 -23.26
C CYS A 265 3.61 1.67 -22.28
N LYS A 266 2.93 2.82 -22.20
CA LYS A 266 3.30 3.91 -21.28
C LYS A 266 2.44 3.79 -20.01
N TYR A 267 3.05 3.86 -18.83
CA TYR A 267 2.35 3.81 -17.54
C TYR A 267 2.67 5.09 -16.75
N PRO A 268 1.73 6.04 -16.63
CA PRO A 268 1.96 7.24 -15.85
C PRO A 268 1.92 6.88 -14.37
N MET A 269 2.99 7.20 -13.64
CA MET A 269 3.11 6.98 -12.21
C MET A 269 3.53 8.28 -11.52
N VAL A 270 3.13 8.41 -10.26
CA VAL A 270 3.58 9.48 -9.37
C VAL A 270 4.37 8.81 -8.26
N ASP A 271 5.67 9.09 -8.24
CA ASP A 271 6.56 8.51 -7.23
C ASP A 271 6.41 9.25 -5.90
N VAL A 272 6.63 8.50 -4.83
CA VAL A 272 6.65 9.00 -3.47
C VAL A 272 8.00 8.64 -2.88
N ASP A 273 8.74 9.65 -2.45
CA ASP A 273 10.05 9.51 -1.81
C ASP A 273 9.92 10.06 -0.38
N MET A 274 10.42 9.30 0.60
CA MET A 274 10.44 9.70 2.00
C MET A 274 11.88 9.77 2.48
N ARG A 275 12.25 10.92 3.04
CA ARG A 275 13.58 11.18 3.60
C ARG A 275 13.43 11.66 5.03
N THR A 276 14.36 11.25 5.88
CA THR A 276 14.45 11.72 7.27
C THR A 276 15.71 12.55 7.45
N PHE A 277 15.62 13.56 8.30
CA PHE A 277 16.76 14.38 8.69
C PHE A 277 16.60 14.76 10.16
N THR A 278 17.71 14.80 10.89
CA THR A 278 17.71 15.14 12.31
C THR A 278 18.02 16.62 12.48
N VAL A 279 17.18 17.33 13.23
CA VAL A 279 17.41 18.72 13.63
C VAL A 279 17.62 18.77 15.14
N ALA A 280 18.70 19.40 15.59
CA ALA A 280 18.97 19.53 17.01
C ALA A 280 17.92 20.43 17.71
N LYS A 281 17.51 20.03 18.91
CA LYS A 281 16.54 20.78 19.72
C LYS A 281 17.08 22.19 20.02
N GLY A 282 16.23 23.20 19.82
CA GLY A 282 16.55 24.61 20.08
C GLY A 282 17.08 25.38 18.87
N LEU A 283 17.27 24.72 17.72
CA LEU A 283 17.54 25.41 16.47
C LEU A 283 16.27 26.05 15.90
N THR A 284 16.38 27.30 15.47
CA THR A 284 15.30 28.04 14.79
C THR A 284 15.34 27.88 13.27
N SER A 285 16.49 27.49 12.72
CA SER A 285 16.67 27.21 11.30
C SER A 285 17.61 26.02 11.09
N ALA A 286 17.31 25.23 10.07
CA ALA A 286 18.16 24.18 9.54
C ALA A 286 18.02 24.16 8.02
N THR A 287 19.13 24.11 7.31
CA THR A 287 19.15 24.08 5.85
C THR A 287 19.69 22.73 5.40
N ASN A 288 19.00 22.10 4.44
CA ASN A 288 19.44 20.88 3.80
C ASN A 288 19.21 21.01 2.29
N ASP A 289 20.31 21.22 1.56
CA ASP A 289 20.29 21.41 0.11
C ASP A 289 20.04 20.09 -0.66
N GLY A 290 20.06 18.94 0.03
CA GLY A 290 19.85 17.62 -0.54
C GLY A 290 18.42 17.09 -0.45
N ILE A 291 17.43 17.90 -0.05
CA ILE A 291 16.04 17.43 0.11
C ILE A 291 15.42 17.06 -1.24
N VAL A 292 15.65 17.86 -2.29
CA VAL A 292 15.16 17.60 -3.64
C VAL A 292 16.36 17.44 -4.57
N LEU A 293 16.67 16.21 -4.93
CA LEU A 293 17.69 15.89 -5.92
C LEU A 293 17.00 15.39 -7.20
N GLY A 294 17.06 16.18 -8.27
CA GLY A 294 16.50 15.81 -9.57
C GLY A 294 15.03 16.20 -9.74
N ARG A 295 14.11 15.22 -9.62
CA ARG A 295 12.70 15.44 -9.95
C ARG A 295 12.05 16.40 -8.95
N ILE A 296 11.42 17.46 -9.46
CA ILE A 296 10.71 18.45 -8.64
C ILE A 296 9.40 17.82 -8.14
N PRO A 297 9.16 17.75 -6.82
CA PRO A 297 7.94 17.19 -6.27
C PRO A 297 6.75 18.12 -6.52
N LYS A 298 5.57 17.53 -6.72
CA LYS A 298 4.30 18.29 -6.80
C LYS A 298 3.80 18.72 -5.43
N ILE A 299 4.06 17.91 -4.40
CA ILE A 299 3.61 18.10 -3.02
C ILE A 299 4.77 17.70 -2.11
N ILE A 300 5.05 18.53 -1.11
CA ILE A 300 5.99 18.23 -0.03
C ILE A 300 5.19 18.16 1.27
N VAL A 301 5.35 17.07 2.00
CA VAL A 301 4.76 16.89 3.33
C VAL A 301 5.92 16.82 4.33
N ILE A 302 5.84 17.60 5.39
CA ILE A 302 6.86 17.64 6.45
C ILE A 302 6.20 17.18 7.75
N GLY A 303 6.72 16.11 8.33
CA GLY A 303 6.39 15.67 9.68
C GLY A 303 7.52 16.07 10.64
N VAL A 304 7.15 16.54 11.83
CA VAL A 304 8.09 16.81 12.92
C VAL A 304 7.72 15.87 14.07
N THR A 305 8.70 15.11 14.54
CA THR A 305 8.58 14.15 15.65
C THR A 305 9.48 14.58 16.78
#